data_AF-M7MV05-F1
#
_entry.id   AF-M7MV05-F1
#
_cell.length_a   1.000
_cell.length_b   1.000
_cell.length_c   1.000
_cell.angle_alpha   90.00
_cell.angle_beta   90.00
_cell.angle_gamma   90.00
#
_symmetry.space_group_name_H-M   'P 1'
#
loop_
_entity.id
_entity.type
_entity.pdbx_description
1 polymer ?
#
loop_
_entity_poly.entity_id
_entity_poly.type
_entity_poly.pdbx_seq_one_letter_code
_entity_poly.pdbx_strand_id
1 'polypeptide(L)'
;MLRPGGSLIVIDNDHRHGEFAALLACSSRAGSQGHDEYIRRWSAQAGAQRHEVMSSWSFQSPGDLGRVLRMEFPPEAVEPWLQQNPGRTELSYGYVLYHLRRGA
;
A
#
# COMPACT_ATOMS: atom_id res chain seq x y z
N MET A 1 -7.53 20.27 14.01
CA MET A 1 -8.86 19.62 14.15
C MET A 1 -9.72 19.96 12.94
N LEU A 2 -10.55 19.02 12.47
CA LEU A 2 -11.52 19.24 11.38
C LEU A 2 -12.56 20.29 11.79
N ARG A 3 -12.90 21.23 10.90
CA ARG A 3 -14.04 22.13 11.09
C ARG A 3 -15.37 21.37 10.93
N PRO A 4 -16.48 21.84 11.52
CA PRO A 4 -17.79 21.24 11.30
C PRO A 4 -18.10 21.08 9.81
N GLY A 5 -18.68 19.94 9.44
CA GLY A 5 -18.91 19.54 8.05
C GLY A 5 -17.66 19.14 7.24
N GLY A 6 -16.45 19.29 7.79
CA GLY A 6 -15.19 18.96 7.13
C GLY A 6 -14.95 17.46 6.98
N SER A 7 -14.08 17.09 6.02
CA SER A 7 -13.66 15.70 5.79
C SER A 7 -12.14 15.54 5.88
N LEU A 8 -11.71 14.39 6.41
CA LEU A 8 -10.34 13.88 6.31
C LEU A 8 -10.38 12.62 5.45
N ILE A 9 -9.51 12.58 4.44
CA ILE A 9 -9.24 11.37 3.66
C ILE A 9 -7.80 10.97 3.94
N VAL A 10 -7.59 9.74 4.40
CA VAL A 10 -6.27 9.12 4.50
C VAL A 10 -6.20 8.05 3.43
N ILE A 11 -5.13 8.08 2.63
CA ILE A 11 -4.82 7.06 1.64
C ILE A 11 -3.58 6.34 2.15
N ASP A 12 -3.66 5.03 2.26
CA ASP A 12 -2.55 4.20 2.70
C ASP A 12 -2.41 2.99 1.78
N ASN A 13 -1.23 2.40 1.72
CA ASN A 13 -1.04 1.14 1.00
C ASN A 13 -1.90 0.05 1.63
N ASP A 14 -2.40 -0.87 0.80
CA ASP A 14 -2.94 -2.12 1.35
C ASP A 14 -1.77 -3.03 1.70
N HIS A 15 -1.64 -3.34 2.99
CA HIS A 15 -0.61 -4.22 3.53
C HIS A 15 -1.02 -5.70 3.54
N ARG A 16 -2.20 -6.04 3.02
CA ARG A 16 -2.79 -7.39 3.13
C ARG A 16 -2.97 -8.09 1.80
N HIS A 17 -3.25 -7.35 0.72
CA HIS A 17 -3.62 -7.94 -0.56
C HIS A 17 -2.63 -7.59 -1.67
N GLY A 18 -2.36 -8.58 -2.53
CA GLY A 18 -1.50 -8.43 -3.69
C GLY A 18 -0.01 -8.66 -3.42
N GLU A 19 0.73 -8.73 -4.51
CA GLU A 19 2.19 -8.96 -4.51
C GLU A 19 2.94 -7.78 -3.87
N PHE A 20 2.44 -6.55 -4.04
CA PHE A 20 3.00 -5.38 -3.37
C PHE A 20 2.94 -5.50 -1.85
N ALA A 21 1.82 -5.99 -1.29
CA ALA A 21 1.69 -6.24 0.15
C ALA A 21 2.69 -7.30 0.63
N ALA A 22 2.92 -8.36 -0.16
CA ALA A 22 3.92 -9.37 0.15
C ALA A 22 5.35 -8.80 0.15
N LEU A 23 5.68 -7.94 -0.82
CA LEU A 23 6.96 -7.23 -0.88
C LEU A 23 7.15 -6.30 0.32
N LEU A 24 6.11 -5.56 0.71
CA LEU A 24 6.12 -4.74 1.92
C LEU A 24 6.44 -5.59 3.15
N ALA A 25 5.73 -6.71 3.35
CA ALA A 25 5.90 -7.58 4.50
C ALA A 25 7.33 -8.18 4.61
N CYS A 26 7.99 -8.42 3.48
CA CYS A 26 9.39 -8.89 3.44
C CYS A 26 10.43 -7.78 3.62
N SER A 27 10.04 -6.52 3.48
CA SER A 27 10.97 -5.39 3.56
C SER A 27 11.26 -4.99 5.01
N SER A 28 12.53 -4.73 5.31
CA SER A 28 12.97 -4.18 6.61
C SER A 28 12.32 -2.82 6.94
N ARG A 29 11.84 -2.09 5.92
CA ARG A 29 11.04 -0.85 6.06
C ARG A 29 9.62 -1.06 6.58
N ALA A 30 9.04 -2.25 6.49
CA ALA A 30 7.75 -2.53 7.12
C ALA A 30 7.81 -2.53 8.65
N GLY A 31 9.02 -2.64 9.24
CA GLY A 31 9.21 -2.49 10.67
C GLY A 31 9.08 -1.04 11.17
N SER A 32 9.31 -0.03 10.31
CA SER A 32 9.28 1.39 10.68
C SER A 32 8.04 2.15 10.21
N GLN A 33 7.37 1.68 9.15
CA GLN A 33 6.02 2.13 8.82
C GLN A 33 5.05 1.44 9.79
N GLY A 34 4.49 2.21 10.72
CA GLY A 34 3.64 1.70 11.80
C GLY A 34 2.68 0.63 11.29
N HIS A 35 2.61 -0.49 12.03
CA HIS A 35 1.82 -1.66 11.66
C HIS A 35 0.45 -1.25 11.10
N ASP A 36 0.02 -1.83 9.97
CA ASP A 36 -1.32 -1.69 9.38
C ASP A 36 -2.44 -1.68 10.44
N GLU A 37 -2.27 -2.48 11.49
CA GLU A 37 -3.15 -2.55 12.63
C GLU A 37 -3.36 -1.21 13.35
N TYR A 38 -2.33 -0.37 13.49
CA TYR A 38 -2.42 0.94 14.14
C TYR A 38 -3.34 1.89 13.38
N ILE A 39 -3.09 2.15 12.09
CA ILE A 39 -3.91 3.05 11.28
C ILE A 39 -5.33 2.51 11.17
N ARG A 40 -5.49 1.20 10.96
CA ARG A 40 -6.80 0.56 10.89
C ARG A 40 -7.58 0.72 12.19
N ARG A 41 -6.94 0.47 13.33
CA ARG A 41 -7.57 0.59 14.66
C ARG A 41 -7.91 2.04 14.99
N TRP A 42 -6.98 2.96 14.77
CA TRP A 42 -7.20 4.39 15.00
C TRP A 42 -8.35 4.93 14.15
N SER A 43 -8.36 4.61 12.84
CA SER A 43 -9.43 5.00 11.92
C SER A 43 -10.79 4.44 12.32
N ALA A 44 -10.85 3.16 12.72
CA ALA A 44 -12.08 2.53 13.19
C ALA A 44 -12.60 3.19 14.48
N GLN A 45 -11.72 3.47 15.44
CA GLN A 45 -12.07 4.18 16.68
C GLN A 45 -12.56 5.61 16.41
N ALA A 46 -12.03 6.26 15.38
CA ALA A 46 -12.45 7.58 14.95
C ALA A 46 -13.79 7.56 14.17
N GLY A 47 -14.31 6.38 13.82
CA GLY A 47 -15.56 6.22 13.05
C GLY A 47 -15.38 6.45 11.55
N ALA A 48 -14.17 6.26 11.03
CA ALA A 48 -13.91 6.39 9.60
C ALA A 48 -14.56 5.24 8.80
N GLN A 49 -15.09 5.57 7.62
CA GLN A 49 -15.45 4.59 6.61
C GLN A 49 -14.18 4.08 5.92
N ARG A 50 -14.06 2.77 5.75
CA ARG A 50 -12.92 2.11 5.11
C ARG A 50 -13.32 1.56 3.75
N HIS A 51 -12.56 1.92 2.72
CA HIS A 51 -12.76 1.42 1.36
C HIS A 51 -11.46 0.84 0.82
N GLU A 52 -11.47 -0.44 0.45
CA GLU A 52 -10.36 -1.08 -0.24
C GLU A 52 -10.48 -0.82 -1.74
N VAL A 53 -9.36 -0.45 -2.38
CA VAL A 53 -9.28 -0.23 -3.81
C VAL A 53 -8.17 -1.10 -4.37
N MET A 54 -8.56 -2.17 -5.07
CA MET A 54 -7.64 -3.09 -5.73
C MET A 54 -7.24 -2.54 -7.10
N SER A 55 -5.94 -2.61 -7.40
CA SER A 55 -5.30 -2.02 -8.57
C SER A 55 -4.14 -2.90 -9.04
N SER A 56 -3.39 -2.41 -10.02
CA SER A 56 -2.14 -3.01 -10.44
C SER A 56 -1.16 -1.92 -10.88
N TRP A 57 0.12 -2.24 -10.80
CA TRP A 57 1.12 -1.55 -11.59
C TRP A 57 1.27 -2.29 -12.92
N SER A 58 1.34 -1.54 -14.01
CA SER A 58 1.51 -2.08 -15.36
C SER A 58 2.57 -1.29 -16.10
N PHE A 59 3.52 -2.00 -16.69
CA PHE A 59 4.65 -1.42 -17.41
C PHE A 59 4.75 -1.98 -18.83
N GLN A 60 5.42 -1.25 -19.71
CA GLN A 60 5.63 -1.67 -21.10
C GLN A 60 6.73 -2.72 -21.22
N SER A 61 7.65 -2.80 -20.25
CA SER A 61 8.73 -3.77 -20.25
C SER A 61 9.00 -4.35 -18.85
N PRO A 62 9.50 -5.60 -18.76
CA PRO A 62 9.93 -6.18 -17.49
C PRO A 62 11.07 -5.39 -16.83
N GLY A 63 11.90 -4.74 -17.66
CA GLY A 63 12.99 -3.88 -17.19
C GLY A 63 12.50 -2.61 -16.49
N ASP A 64 11.40 -2.00 -16.95
CA ASP A 64 10.79 -0.85 -16.28
C ASP A 64 10.21 -1.24 -14.92
N LEU A 65 9.44 -2.33 -14.85
CA LEU A 65 8.91 -2.85 -13.60
C LEU A 65 10.04 -3.14 -12.61
N GLY A 66 11.09 -3.84 -13.06
CA GLY A 66 12.24 -4.16 -12.22
C GLY A 66 13.04 -2.95 -11.75
N ARG A 67 13.04 -1.84 -12.51
CA ARG A 67 13.65 -0.57 -12.07
C ARG A 67 12.83 0.09 -10.97
N VAL A 68 11.51 0.19 -11.15
CA VAL A 68 10.63 0.83 -10.16
C VAL A 68 10.59 0.04 -8.87
N LEU A 69 10.52 -1.30 -8.94
CA LEU A 69 10.53 -2.13 -7.74
C LEU A 69 11.82 -1.97 -6.92
N ARG A 70 12.98 -1.81 -7.57
CA ARG A 70 14.26 -1.55 -6.88
C ARG A 70 14.36 -0.15 -6.28
N MET A 71 13.58 0.81 -6.77
CA MET A 71 13.49 2.14 -6.15
C MET A 71 12.63 2.09 -4.89
N GLU A 72 11.53 1.34 -4.95
CA GLU A 72 10.55 1.29 -3.86
C GLU A 72 10.99 0.39 -2.70
N PHE A 73 11.52 -0.78 -3.04
CA PHE A 73 11.84 -1.84 -2.07
C PHE A 73 13.34 -2.06 -1.95
N PRO A 74 13.81 -2.50 -0.77
CA PRO A 74 15.20 -2.86 -0.60
C PRO A 74 15.51 -4.18 -1.35
N PRO A 75 16.78 -4.41 -1.75
CA PRO A 75 17.18 -5.56 -2.56
C PRO A 75 16.72 -6.92 -2.00
N GLU A 76 16.75 -7.10 -0.68
CA GLU A 76 16.36 -8.35 -0.02
C GLU A 76 14.89 -8.73 -0.21
N ALA A 77 14.01 -7.75 -0.44
CA ALA A 77 12.61 -7.99 -0.73
C ALA A 77 12.36 -8.17 -2.23
N VAL A 78 13.01 -7.37 -3.08
CA VAL A 78 12.70 -7.30 -4.51
C VAL A 78 13.42 -8.35 -5.37
N GLU A 79 14.69 -8.66 -5.10
CA GLU A 79 15.46 -9.54 -5.98
C GLU A 79 14.91 -10.97 -6.04
N PRO A 80 14.47 -11.61 -4.93
CA PRO A 80 13.82 -12.91 -5.00
C PRO A 80 12.55 -12.90 -5.86
N TRP A 81 11.75 -11.85 -5.75
CA TRP A 81 10.52 -11.72 -6.53
C TRP A 81 10.81 -11.58 -8.02
N LEU A 82 11.79 -10.75 -8.40
CA LEU A 82 12.20 -10.58 -9.80
C LEU A 82 12.76 -11.87 -10.41
N GLN A 83 13.53 -12.65 -9.65
CA GLN A 83 14.06 -13.93 -10.09
C GLN A 83 12.97 -14.98 -10.31
N GLN A 84 11.93 -14.98 -9.47
CA GLN A 84 10.79 -15.90 -9.58
C GLN A 84 9.79 -15.49 -10.68
N ASN A 85 9.81 -14.22 -11.11
CA ASN A 85 8.88 -13.65 -12.07
C ASN A 85 9.59 -13.08 -13.31
N PRO A 86 10.40 -13.89 -14.03
CA PRO A 86 11.09 -13.40 -15.23
C PRO A 86 10.07 -13.00 -16.30
N GLY A 87 10.25 -11.82 -16.89
CA GLY A 87 9.40 -11.34 -17.98
C GLY A 87 8.06 -10.72 -17.54
N ARG A 88 7.78 -10.64 -16.23
CA ARG A 88 6.57 -10.00 -15.71
C ARG A 88 6.58 -8.50 -16.00
N THR A 89 5.43 -7.96 -16.41
CA THR A 89 5.22 -6.52 -16.67
C THR A 89 4.21 -5.88 -15.73
N GLU A 90 3.64 -6.67 -14.81
CA GLU A 90 2.60 -6.23 -13.89
C GLU A 90 2.86 -6.70 -12.45
N LEU A 91 2.34 -5.94 -11.50
CA LEU A 91 2.34 -6.27 -10.08
C LEU A 91 0.98 -5.95 -9.49
N SER A 92 0.36 -6.91 -8.80
CA SER A 92 -0.89 -6.67 -8.07
C SER A 92 -0.64 -5.74 -6.87
N TYR A 93 -1.48 -4.71 -6.74
CA TYR A 93 -1.34 -3.63 -5.75
C TYR A 93 -2.72 -3.24 -5.19
N GLY A 94 -2.76 -2.72 -3.98
CA GLY A 94 -3.99 -2.19 -3.39
C GLY A 94 -3.69 -0.99 -2.52
N TYR A 95 -4.70 -0.15 -2.32
CA TYR A 95 -4.67 0.91 -1.32
C TYR A 95 -5.99 0.99 -0.58
N VAL A 96 -5.95 1.57 0.61
CA VAL A 96 -7.09 1.73 1.49
C VAL A 96 -7.38 3.21 1.68
N LEU A 97 -8.64 3.58 1.48
CA LEU A 97 -9.16 4.91 1.79
C LEU A 97 -9.87 4.87 3.13
N TYR A 98 -9.45 5.73 4.05
CA TYR A 98 -10.18 6.03 5.28
C TYR A 98 -10.82 7.40 5.15
N HIS A 99 -12.15 7.46 5.18
CA HIS A 99 -12.90 8.71 5.13
C HIS A 99 -13.54 8.99 6.47
N LEU A 100 -13.18 10.12 7.07
CA LEU A 100 -13.80 10.63 8.29
C LEU A 100 -14.47 11.97 7.98
N ARG A 101 -15.76 12.07 8.34
CA ARG A 101 -16.52 13.32 8.19
C ARG A 101 -16.93 13.81 9.56
N ARG A 102 -16.60 15.07 9.87
CA ARG A 102 -17.13 15.72 11.08
C ARG A 102 -18.59 16.10 10.84
N GLY A 103 -19.43 15.84 11.83
CA GLY A 103 -20.81 16.34 11.85
C GLY A 103 -20.90 17.87 11.71
N ALA A 104 -22.11 18.36 11.45
CA ALA A 104 -22.40 19.80 11.42
C ALA A 104 -22.18 20.48 12.77
#